data_AF-A0A2M9W987-F1
#
_entry.id   AF-A0A2M9W987-F1
#
_cell.length_a   1.000
_cell.length_b   1.000
_cell.length_c   1.000
_cell.angle_alpha   90.00
_cell.angle_beta   90.00
_cell.angle_gamma   90.00
#
_symmetry.space_group_name_H-M   'P 1'
#
loop_
_entity.id
_entity.type
_entity.pdbx_description
1 polymer ?
#
loop_
_entity_poly.entity_id
_entity_poly.type
_entity_poly.pdbx_seq_one_letter_code
_entity_poly.pdbx_strand_id
1 'polypeptide(L)'
;MWRHEVLRKMHQKSNEQDMLRQFNMECQSSFPERELLNSIALQLINKGSRVTHKSLILQILTELELEKDNKKKDLLRSTLEMVVGGTPDDEGF
;
A
#
# COMPACT_ATOMS: atom_id res chain seq x y z
N MET A 1 1.67 -26.29 24.91
CA MET A 1 1.68 -24.81 24.79
C MET A 1 2.71 -24.30 23.76
N TRP A 2 3.96 -24.76 23.76
CA TRP A 2 5.03 -24.25 22.87
C TRP A 2 4.83 -24.52 21.35
N ARG A 3 4.27 -25.67 20.95
CA ARG A 3 4.02 -25.99 19.52
C ARG A 3 3.09 -25.01 18.80
N HIS A 4 2.07 -24.48 19.46
CA HIS A 4 1.13 -23.52 18.83
C HIS A 4 1.78 -22.17 18.55
N GLU A 5 2.67 -21.71 19.43
CA GLU A 5 3.34 -20.42 19.26
C GLU A 5 4.41 -20.46 18.17
N VAL A 6 5.12 -21.58 18.04
CA VAL A 6 6.06 -21.80 16.94
C VAL A 6 5.33 -21.84 15.59
N LEU A 7 4.17 -22.51 15.51
CA LEU A 7 3.34 -22.53 14.30
C LEU A 7 2.80 -21.14 13.93
N ARG A 8 2.40 -20.34 14.93
CA ARG A 8 1.95 -18.95 14.70
C ARG A 8 3.08 -18.08 14.16
N LYS A 9 4.29 -18.16 14.75
CA LYS A 9 5.46 -17.39 14.29
C LYS A 9 5.92 -17.83 12.91
N MET A 10 5.84 -19.12 12.57
CA MET A 10 6.13 -19.60 11.21
C MET A 10 5.10 -19.12 10.18
N HIS A 11 3.80 -19.13 10.50
CA HIS A 11 2.77 -18.58 9.61
C HIS A 11 2.92 -17.07 9.42
N GLN A 12 3.19 -16.31 10.49
CA GLN A 12 3.42 -14.86 10.39
C GLN A 12 4.64 -14.54 9.52
N LYS A 13 5.75 -15.29 9.71
CA LYS A 13 6.98 -15.11 8.93
C LYS A 13 6.81 -15.54 7.47
N SER A 14 5.98 -16.55 7.20
CA SER A 14 5.58 -16.91 5.82
C SER A 14 4.78 -15.77 5.20
N ASN A 15 3.78 -15.24 5.90
CA ASN A 15 2.93 -14.17 5.40
C ASN A 15 3.73 -12.89 5.07
N GLU A 16 4.70 -12.53 5.92
CA GLU A 16 5.62 -11.41 5.67
C GLU A 16 6.51 -11.68 4.44
N GLN A 17 7.02 -12.90 4.27
CA GLN A 17 7.81 -13.25 3.09
C GLN A 17 6.98 -13.34 1.82
N ASP A 18 5.73 -13.79 1.91
CA ASP A 18 4.81 -13.89 0.78
C ASP A 18 4.36 -12.50 0.33
N MET A 19 4.08 -11.58 1.27
CA MET A 19 3.84 -10.16 0.98
C MET A 19 5.07 -9.49 0.33
N LEU A 20 6.27 -9.72 0.86
CA LEU A 20 7.50 -9.18 0.28
C LEU A 20 7.79 -9.76 -1.12
N ARG A 21 7.54 -11.05 -1.33
CA ARG A 21 7.71 -11.73 -2.63
C ARG A 21 6.70 -11.23 -3.65
N GLN A 22 5.44 -11.06 -3.26
CA GLN A 22 4.40 -10.49 -4.10
C GLN A 22 4.76 -9.05 -4.50
N PHE A 23 5.13 -8.22 -3.52
CA PHE A 23 5.59 -6.86 -3.77
C PHE A 23 6.80 -6.80 -4.72
N ASN A 24 7.76 -7.71 -4.54
CA ASN A 24 9.00 -7.75 -5.34
C ASN A 24 8.80 -8.33 -6.75
N MET A 25 7.91 -9.31 -6.95
CA MET A 25 7.57 -9.82 -8.30
C MET A 25 6.85 -8.75 -9.13
N GLU A 26 5.92 -8.02 -8.50
CA GLU A 26 5.18 -6.95 -9.17
C GLU A 26 5.96 -5.61 -9.23
N CYS A 27 7.18 -5.57 -8.66
CA CYS A 27 8.16 -4.50 -8.90
C CYS A 27 8.87 -4.64 -10.28
N GLN A 28 8.81 -5.81 -10.94
CA GLN A 28 9.47 -6.03 -12.24
C GLN A 28 8.64 -5.57 -13.45
N SER A 29 7.36 -5.23 -13.23
CA SER A 29 6.50 -4.47 -14.13
C SER A 29 6.17 -3.15 -13.44
N SER A 30 7.05 -2.15 -13.54
CA SER A 30 6.85 -0.87 -12.83
C SER A 30 5.68 -0.10 -13.47
N PHE A 31 4.47 -0.36 -12.97
CA PHE A 31 3.29 0.43 -13.28
C PHE A 31 3.50 1.83 -12.68
N PRO A 32 3.21 2.92 -13.43
CA PRO A 32 3.40 4.29 -12.94
C PRO A 32 2.66 4.57 -11.63
N GLU A 33 1.60 3.81 -11.32
CA GLU A 33 0.88 3.82 -10.04
C GLU A 33 1.75 3.37 -8.87
N ARG A 34 2.63 2.38 -9.06
CA ARG A 34 3.54 1.89 -8.01
C ARG A 34 4.65 2.88 -7.72
N GLU A 35 5.18 3.52 -8.76
CA GLU A 35 6.17 4.59 -8.58
C GLU A 35 5.57 5.78 -7.84
N LEU A 36 4.34 6.17 -8.22
CA LEU A 36 3.60 7.21 -7.52
C LEU A 36 3.31 6.82 -6.07
N LEU A 37 2.87 5.59 -5.81
CA LEU A 37 2.61 5.09 -4.47
C LEU A 37 3.88 5.12 -3.61
N ASN A 38 5.02 4.71 -4.14
CA ASN A 38 6.30 4.76 -3.44
C ASN A 38 6.72 6.20 -3.12
N SER A 39 6.54 7.13 -4.07
CA SER A 39 6.78 8.56 -3.84
C SER A 39 5.92 9.09 -2.70
N ILE A 40 4.63 8.76 -2.68
CA ILE A 40 3.68 9.15 -1.63
C ILE A 40 4.06 8.55 -0.27
N ALA A 41 4.46 7.27 -0.24
CA ALA A 41 4.94 6.62 0.98
C ALA A 41 6.19 7.31 1.54
N LEU A 42 7.15 7.68 0.68
CA LEU A 42 8.33 8.44 1.07
C LEU A 42 7.97 9.83 1.62
N GLN A 43 6.98 10.51 1.03
CA GLN A 43 6.49 11.78 1.57
C GLN A 43 5.91 11.62 2.98
N LEU A 44 5.15 10.54 3.24
CA LEU A 44 4.62 10.25 4.57
C LEU A 44 5.75 10.00 5.58
N ILE A 45 6.76 9.21 5.21
CA ILE A 45 7.93 8.93 6.04
C ILE A 45 8.68 10.23 6.38
N ASN A 46 8.90 11.10 5.38
CA ASN A 46 9.58 12.38 5.56
C ASN A 46 8.80 13.35 6.47
N LYS A 47 7.47 13.22 6.53
CA LYS A 47 6.59 13.94 7.46
C LYS A 47 6.56 13.32 8.88
N GLY A 48 7.23 12.18 9.09
CA GLY A 48 7.18 11.42 10.34
C GLY A 48 5.88 10.62 10.54
N SER A 49 5.07 10.48 9.49
CA SER A 49 3.81 9.75 9.53
C SER A 49 4.03 8.24 9.34
N ARG A 50 3.20 7.43 9.99
CA ARG A 50 3.17 5.99 9.71
C ARG A 50 2.61 5.73 8.31
N VAL A 51 3.22 4.82 7.58
CA VAL A 51 2.72 4.34 6.29
C VAL A 51 1.70 3.23 6.55
N THR A 52 0.43 3.54 6.33
CA THR A 52 -0.73 2.64 6.48
C THR A 52 -1.66 2.84 5.29
N HIS A 53 -2.56 1.90 4.98
CA HIS A 53 -3.57 2.10 3.93
C HIS A 53 -4.36 3.40 4.14
N LYS A 54 -4.81 3.66 5.37
CA LYS A 54 -5.52 4.90 5.73
C LYS A 54 -4.71 6.16 5.41
N SER A 55 -3.43 6.22 5.80
CA SER A 55 -2.60 7.40 5.54
C SER A 55 -2.28 7.59 4.06
N LEU A 56 -2.12 6.48 3.31
CA LEU A 56 -1.91 6.52 1.86
C LEU A 56 -3.17 7.04 1.15
N ILE A 57 -4.34 6.49 1.48
CA ILE A 57 -5.64 6.93 0.95
C ILE A 57 -5.85 8.42 1.19
N LEU A 58 -5.66 8.90 2.43
CA LEU A 58 -5.83 10.32 2.76
C LEU A 58 -4.86 11.24 2.01
N GLN A 59 -3.60 10.82 1.85
CA GLN A 59 -2.61 11.58 1.11
C GLN A 59 -2.94 11.64 -0.40
N ILE A 60 -3.36 10.51 -1.00
CA ILE A 60 -3.78 10.46 -2.41
C ILE A 60 -5.03 11.33 -2.65
N LEU A 61 -6.01 11.30 -1.74
CA LEU A 61 -7.20 12.17 -1.81
C LEU A 61 -6.81 13.66 -1.74
N THR A 62 -5.91 14.01 -0.83
CA THR A 62 -5.38 15.39 -0.72
C THR A 62 -4.72 15.82 -2.03
N GLU A 63 -3.91 14.96 -2.65
CA GLU A 63 -3.27 15.25 -3.94
C GLU A 63 -4.29 15.39 -5.08
N LEU A 64 -5.34 14.55 -5.10
CA LEU A 64 -6.43 14.64 -6.08
C LEU A 64 -7.20 15.96 -6.01
N GLU A 65 -7.39 16.51 -4.81
CA GLU A 65 -8.08 17.80 -4.60
C GLU A 65 -7.25 18.98 -5.13
N LEU A 66 -5.92 18.90 -5.01
CA LEU A 66 -5.01 19.96 -5.41
C LEU A 66 -4.57 19.87 -6.89
N GLU A 67 -4.63 18.68 -7.48
CA GLU A 67 -4.14 18.45 -8.84
C GLU A 67 -5.10 19.00 -9.92
N LYS A 68 -4.51 19.70 -10.89
CA LYS A 68 -5.21 20.32 -12.03
C LYS A 68 -4.94 19.61 -13.35
N ASP A 69 -3.82 18.90 -13.48
CA ASP A 69 -3.52 18.11 -14.67
C ASP A 69 -4.36 16.83 -14.68
N ASN A 70 -5.23 16.70 -15.69
CA ASN A 70 -6.16 15.57 -15.79
C ASN A 70 -5.44 14.22 -15.90
N LYS A 71 -4.29 14.15 -16.60
CA LYS A 71 -3.54 12.89 -16.73
C LYS A 71 -2.99 12.46 -15.37
N LYS A 72 -2.49 13.40 -14.58
CA LYS A 72 -2.01 13.13 -13.22
C LYS A 72 -3.15 12.80 -12.27
N LYS A 73 -4.34 13.41 -12.42
CA LYS A 73 -5.54 12.98 -11.69
C LYS A 73 -5.93 11.54 -12.01
N ASP A 74 -5.85 11.13 -13.27
CA ASP A 74 -6.17 9.75 -13.66
C ASP A 74 -5.18 8.75 -13.06
N LEU A 75 -3.89 9.08 -13.05
CA LEU A 75 -2.87 8.26 -12.39
C LEU A 75 -3.09 8.17 -10.86
N LEU A 76 -3.44 9.29 -10.21
CA LEU A 76 -3.78 9.32 -8.79
C LEU A 76 -5.04 8.48 -8.48
N ARG A 77 -6.05 8.48 -9.36
CA ARG A 77 -7.25 7.64 -9.22
C ARG A 77 -6.94 6.16 -9.35
N SER A 78 -6.16 5.77 -10.36
CA SER A 78 -5.70 4.38 -10.54
C SER A 78 -4.87 3.91 -9.33
N THR A 79 -3.99 4.77 -8.81
CA THR A 79 -3.22 4.50 -7.59
C THR A 79 -4.13 4.35 -6.37
N LEU A 80 -5.16 5.20 -6.24
CA LEU A 80 -6.13 5.10 -5.15
C LEU A 80 -6.89 3.77 -5.20
N GLU A 81 -7.37 3.37 -6.38
CA GLU A 81 -8.08 2.11 -6.59
C GLU A 81 -7.24 0.91 -6.18
N MET A 82 -5.95 0.89 -6.55
CA MET A 82 -5.01 -0.17 -6.12
C MET A 82 -4.87 -0.25 -4.60
N VAL A 83 -4.74 0.89 -3.90
CA VAL A 83 -4.60 0.92 -2.43
C VAL A 83 -5.91 0.53 -1.74
N VAL A 84 -7.05 0.96 -2.26
CA VAL A 84 -8.37 0.58 -1.74
C VAL A 84 -8.64 -0.91 -1.97
N GLY A 85 -8.37 -1.44 -3.16
CA GLY A 85 -8.56 -2.86 -3.47
C GLY A 85 -7.62 -3.80 -2.68
N GLY A 86 -6.47 -3.30 -2.21
CA GLY A 86 -5.59 -4.00 -1.27
C GLY A 86 -5.90 -3.78 0.20
N THR A 87 -6.85 -2.88 0.52
CA THR A 87 -7.35 -2.75 1.89
C THR A 87 -8.30 -3.92 2.12
N PRO A 88 -8.06 -4.78 3.12
CA PRO A 88 -9.01 -5.84 3.44
C PRO A 88 -10.35 -5.17 3.65
N ASP A 89 -11.32 -5.52 2.80
CA ASP A 89 -12.71 -5.13 2.98
C ASP A 89 -13.08 -5.55 4.41
N ASP A 90 -13.88 -4.77 5.11
CA ASP A 90 -14.30 -5.10 6.48
C ASP A 90 -15.11 -6.42 6.49
N GLU A 91 -14.46 -7.59 6.35
CA GLU A 91 -15.03 -8.94 6.59
C GLU A 91 -15.16 -9.20 8.09
N GLY A 92 -15.47 -8.15 8.87
CA GLY A 92 -15.36 -8.16 10.33
C GLY A 92 -16.35 -7.25 11.06
N PHE A 93 -17.50 -6.94 10.47
CA PHE A 93 -18.69 -6.54 11.25
C PHE A 93 -19.54 -7.75 11.62
#